data_AF-A0A7F8RDS1-F1
#
_entry.id   AF-A0A7F8RDS1-F1
#
_cell.length_a   1.000
_cell.length_b   1.000
_cell.length_c   1.000
_cell.angle_alpha   90.00
_cell.angle_beta   90.00
_cell.angle_gamma   90.00
#
_symmetry.space_group_name_H-M   'P 1'
#
loop_
_entity.id
_entity.type
_entity.pdbx_description
1 polymer ?
#
loop_
_entity_poly.entity_id
_entity_poly.type
_entity_poly.pdbx_seq_one_letter_code
_entity_poly.pdbx_strand_id
1 'polypeptide(L)'
;MTGVCASQMALTLLGGPNRLNPKNVHQRPTVALLCGPHVKGAQGISCGRHLANHDVQVILFLPNFVKMLESITNELSLFSKTQGQQVSNLKGERLRRAGLGPRPPPSSRSLMV
;
A
#
# COMPACT_ATOMS: atom_id res chain seq x y z
N MET A 1 2.19 10.83 -15.83
CA MET A 1 2.99 11.79 -15.05
C MET A 1 2.51 11.93 -13.61
N THR A 2 1.20 12.07 -13.35
CA THR A 2 0.61 12.24 -12.01
C THR A 2 1.09 11.23 -10.96
N GLY A 3 1.22 9.94 -11.32
CA GLY A 3 1.67 8.90 -10.39
C GLY A 3 3.08 9.14 -9.81
N VAL A 4 4.03 9.61 -10.62
CA VAL A 4 5.44 9.84 -10.20
C VAL A 4 5.54 11.03 -9.24
N CYS A 5 4.91 12.16 -9.58
CA CYS A 5 4.96 13.35 -8.74
C CYS A 5 4.21 13.13 -7.42
N ALA A 6 3.07 12.44 -7.47
CA ALA A 6 2.31 12.09 -6.27
C ALA A 6 3.08 11.13 -5.37
N SER A 7 3.79 10.15 -5.93
CA SER A 7 4.61 9.24 -5.12
C SER A 7 5.77 9.98 -4.47
N GLN A 8 6.46 10.87 -5.19
CA GLN A 8 7.55 11.67 -4.61
C GLN A 8 7.05 12.55 -3.46
N MET A 9 5.91 13.21 -3.63
CA MET A 9 5.27 13.97 -2.55
C MET A 9 4.93 13.07 -1.36
N ALA A 10 4.32 11.90 -1.59
CA ALA A 10 3.98 10.96 -0.54
C ALA A 10 5.23 10.42 0.20
N LEU A 11 6.33 10.14 -0.51
CA LEU A 11 7.59 9.73 0.11
C LEU A 11 8.16 10.83 1.02
N THR A 12 8.08 12.09 0.61
CA THR A 12 8.47 13.22 1.45
C THR A 12 7.61 13.28 2.72
N LEU A 13 6.29 13.09 2.61
CA LEU A 13 5.38 13.04 3.76
C LEU A 13 5.63 11.85 4.70
N LEU A 14 6.11 10.73 4.17
CA LEU A 14 6.49 9.55 4.97
C LEU A 14 7.82 9.73 5.72
N GLY A 15 8.48 10.88 5.60
CA GLY A 15 9.77 11.19 6.25
C GLY A 15 10.98 11.04 5.33
N GLY A 16 10.75 10.89 4.02
CA GLY A 16 11.81 10.89 3.00
C GLY A 16 12.79 9.71 3.11
N PRO A 17 13.99 9.84 2.52
CA PRO A 17 14.98 8.76 2.44
C PRO A 17 15.49 8.28 3.81
N ASN A 18 15.35 9.08 4.87
CA ASN A 18 15.75 8.71 6.23
C ASN A 18 14.97 7.50 6.78
N ARG A 19 13.69 7.33 6.40
CA ARG A 19 12.89 6.14 6.77
C ARG A 19 12.95 5.01 5.74
N LEU A 20 13.39 5.29 4.52
CA LEU A 20 13.49 4.32 3.41
C LEU A 20 14.89 3.70 3.30
N ASN A 21 15.74 3.90 4.31
CA ASN A 21 17.09 3.36 4.31
C ASN A 21 17.04 1.82 4.30
N PRO A 22 17.74 1.12 3.40
CA PRO A 22 17.76 -0.35 3.34
C PRO A 22 18.28 -1.04 4.61
N LYS A 23 18.86 -0.29 5.56
CA LYS A 23 19.20 -0.79 6.91
C LYS A 23 18.01 -0.87 7.87
N ASN A 24 16.84 -0.34 7.49
CA ASN A 24 15.64 -0.24 8.33
C ASN A 24 14.49 -1.11 7.80
N VAL A 25 14.82 -2.27 7.21
CA VAL A 25 13.85 -3.23 6.63
C VAL A 25 12.73 -3.61 7.61
N HIS A 26 13.03 -3.59 8.91
CA HIS A 26 12.09 -3.92 9.98
C HIS A 26 10.93 -2.92 10.15
N GLN A 27 11.02 -1.72 9.57
CA GLN A 27 10.03 -0.63 9.75
C GLN A 27 9.61 0.04 8.43
N ARG A 28 9.50 -0.73 7.33
CA ARG A 28 9.03 -0.18 6.05
C ARG A 28 7.69 0.53 6.22
N PRO A 29 7.53 1.77 5.71
CA PRO A 29 6.28 2.48 5.80
C PRO A 29 5.19 1.70 5.05
N THR A 30 4.00 1.67 5.64
CA THR A 30 2.83 1.02 5.04
C THR A 30 1.84 2.07 4.59
N VAL A 31 1.42 2.01 3.33
CA VAL A 31 0.48 2.95 2.72
C VAL A 31 -0.73 2.17 2.23
N ALA A 32 -1.90 2.54 2.73
CA ALA A 32 -3.18 2.07 2.19
C ALA A 32 -3.66 3.03 1.11
N LEU A 33 -3.86 2.53 -0.11
CA LEU A 33 -4.47 3.27 -1.22
C LEU A 33 -5.94 2.91 -1.33
N LEU A 34 -6.81 3.91 -1.29
CA LEU A 34 -8.25 3.75 -1.51
C LEU A 34 -8.59 4.30 -2.88
N CYS A 35 -8.84 3.42 -3.86
CA CYS A 35 -9.10 3.80 -5.24
C CYS A 35 -10.50 3.35 -5.67
N GLY A 36 -11.22 4.21 -6.39
CA GLY A 36 -12.47 3.87 -7.07
C GLY A 36 -12.26 3.51 -8.56
N PRO A 37 -13.29 3.01 -9.25
CA PRO A 37 -13.21 2.53 -10.64
C PRO A 37 -13.35 3.69 -11.64
N HIS A 38 -12.56 4.73 -11.46
CA HIS A 38 -12.64 5.96 -12.24
C HIS A 38 -11.23 6.46 -12.55
N VAL A 39 -11.08 7.45 -13.44
CA VAL A 39 -9.77 7.97 -13.85
C VAL A 39 -8.90 8.43 -12.66
N LYS A 40 -9.50 9.02 -11.62
CA LYS A 40 -8.77 9.40 -10.39
C LYS A 40 -8.23 8.19 -9.62
N GLY A 41 -8.89 7.03 -9.73
CA GLY A 41 -8.43 5.78 -9.14
C GLY A 41 -7.23 5.23 -9.90
N ALA A 42 -7.21 5.35 -11.23
CA ALA A 42 -6.05 4.97 -12.05
C ALA A 42 -4.83 5.81 -11.69
N GLN A 43 -5.01 7.12 -11.45
CA GLN A 43 -3.95 7.99 -10.94
C GLN A 43 -3.43 7.53 -9.58
N GLY A 44 -4.34 7.11 -8.68
CA GLY A 44 -4.00 6.50 -7.41
C GLY A 44 -3.17 5.23 -7.58
N ILE A 45 -3.63 4.27 -8.39
CA ILE A 45 -2.92 3.01 -8.66
C ILE A 45 -1.52 3.29 -9.22
N SER A 46 -1.39 4.23 -10.15
CA SER A 46 -0.11 4.69 -10.69
C SER A 46 0.81 5.22 -9.60
N CYS A 47 0.30 6.01 -8.64
CA CYS A 47 1.05 6.46 -7.46
C CYS A 47 1.49 5.28 -6.58
N GLY A 48 0.56 4.38 -6.25
CA GLY A 48 0.83 3.19 -5.46
C GLY A 48 1.91 2.29 -6.08
N ARG A 49 1.92 2.16 -7.40
CA ARG A 49 2.96 1.41 -8.13
C ARG A 49 4.34 2.00 -7.92
N HIS A 50 4.50 3.32 -8.05
CA HIS A 50 5.80 3.97 -7.84
C HIS A 50 6.22 3.90 -6.37
N LEU A 51 5.29 4.01 -5.42
CA LEU A 51 5.58 3.80 -4.01
C LEU A 51 6.09 2.37 -3.74
N ALA A 52 5.44 1.35 -4.31
CA ALA A 52 5.88 -0.03 -4.18
C ALA A 52 7.30 -0.23 -4.74
N ASN A 53 7.64 0.41 -5.86
CA ASN A 53 8.99 0.39 -6.43
C ASN A 53 10.06 1.05 -5.53
N HIS A 54 9.67 1.93 -4.60
CA HIS A 54 10.55 2.57 -3.61
C HIS A 54 10.55 1.84 -2.26
N ASP A 55 10.29 0.52 -2.25
CA ASP A 55 10.29 -0.34 -1.06
C ASP A 55 9.24 0.02 0.02
N VAL A 56 8.20 0.76 -0.35
CA VAL A 56 7.04 1.02 0.51
C VAL A 56 6.09 -0.18 0.47
N GLN A 57 5.54 -0.58 1.62
CA GLN A 57 4.47 -1.57 1.65
C GLN A 57 3.17 -0.91 1.20
N VAL A 58 2.66 -1.28 0.02
CA VAL A 58 1.46 -0.68 -0.54
C VAL A 58 0.31 -1.67 -0.52
N ILE A 59 -0.83 -1.26 0.03
CA ILE A 59 -2.08 -2.03 0.05
C ILE A 59 -3.12 -1.24 -0.73
N LEU A 60 -3.42 -1.69 -1.93
CA LEU A 60 -4.40 -1.09 -2.81
C LEU A 60 -5.78 -1.71 -2.56
N PHE A 61 -6.73 -0.91 -2.09
CA PHE A 61 -8.14 -1.23 -2.12
C PHE A 61 -8.79 -0.75 -3.42
N LEU A 62 -9.37 -1.69 -4.17
CA LEU A 62 -10.19 -1.41 -5.34
C LEU A 62 -11.44 -2.29 -5.30
N PRO A 63 -12.65 -1.72 -5.20
CA PRO A 63 -13.87 -2.52 -5.19
C PRO A 63 -14.05 -3.27 -6.50
N ASN A 64 -14.76 -4.41 -6.47
CA ASN A 64 -15.10 -5.14 -7.68
C ASN A 64 -16.23 -4.43 -8.43
N PHE A 65 -16.01 -4.10 -9.71
CA PHE A 65 -17.03 -3.51 -10.57
C PHE A 65 -17.18 -4.33 -11.85
N VAL A 66 -18.41 -4.38 -12.37
CA VAL A 66 -18.76 -5.15 -13.57
C VAL A 66 -18.13 -4.55 -14.84
N LYS A 67 -17.90 -3.23 -14.86
CA LYS A 67 -17.20 -2.52 -15.93
C LYS A 67 -15.94 -1.84 -15.37
N MET A 68 -14.77 -2.38 -15.69
CA MET A 68 -13.50 -1.70 -15.42
C MET A 68 -13.13 -0.79 -16.59
N LEU A 69 -12.70 0.44 -16.26
CA LEU A 69 -12.11 1.36 -17.24
C LEU A 69 -10.77 0.79 -17.73
N GLU A 70 -10.47 0.97 -19.01
CA GLU A 70 -9.20 0.55 -19.61
C GLU A 70 -7.99 1.13 -18.87
N SER A 71 -8.06 2.41 -18.46
CA SER A 71 -6.98 3.05 -17.68
C SER A 71 -6.71 2.38 -16.35
N ILE A 72 -7.75 1.83 -15.69
CA ILE A 72 -7.60 1.07 -14.44
C ILE A 72 -6.96 -0.27 -14.73
N THR A 73 -7.43 -0.99 -15.76
CA THR A 73 -6.88 -2.29 -16.15
C THR A 73 -5.40 -2.21 -16.49
N ASN A 74 -4.99 -1.16 -17.23
CA ASN A 74 -3.60 -0.94 -17.59
C ASN A 74 -2.72 -0.67 -16.36
N GLU A 75 -3.16 0.23 -15.45
CA GLU A 75 -2.40 0.51 -14.23
C GLU A 75 -2.39 -0.66 -13.24
N LEU A 76 -3.48 -1.44 -13.14
CA LEU A 76 -3.51 -2.66 -12.34
C LEU A 76 -2.54 -3.72 -12.88
N SER A 77 -2.47 -3.90 -14.20
CA SER A 77 -1.54 -4.82 -14.85
C SER A 77 -0.07 -4.45 -14.59
N LEU A 78 0.22 -3.15 -14.43
CA LEU A 78 1.54 -2.69 -14.01
C LEU A 78 1.76 -2.82 -12.51
N PHE A 79 0.74 -2.56 -11.69
CA PHE A 79 0.80 -2.69 -10.23
C PHE A 79 1.01 -4.14 -9.78
N SER A 80 0.40 -5.11 -10.47
CA SER A 80 0.54 -6.55 -10.17
C SER A 80 1.95 -7.10 -10.35
N LYS A 81 2.82 -6.39 -11.09
CA LYS A 81 4.24 -6.72 -11.25
C LYS A 81 5.12 -6.19 -10.11
N THR A 82 4.55 -5.46 -9.16
CA THR A 82 5.24 -4.94 -7.98
C THR A 82 4.97 -5.82 -6.75
N GLN A 83 5.67 -5.54 -5.64
CA GLN A 83 5.43 -6.13 -4.33
C GLN A 83 4.17 -5.60 -3.61
N GLY A 84 3.37 -4.75 -4.26
CA GLY A 84 2.13 -4.21 -3.72
C GLY A 84 1.01 -5.25 -3.62
N GLN A 85 0.17 -5.13 -2.60
CA GLN A 85 -0.97 -6.03 -2.38
C GLN A 85 -2.27 -5.37 -2.85
N GLN A 86 -3.04 -6.02 -3.70
CA GLN A 86 -4.40 -5.61 -4.04
C GLN A 86 -5.44 -6.33 -3.17
N VAL A 87 -6.44 -5.60 -2.69
CA VAL A 87 -7.60 -6.10 -1.95
C VAL A 87 -8.88 -5.49 -2.51
N SER A 88 -9.95 -6.29 -2.58
CA SER A 88 -11.27 -5.85 -3.05
C SER A 88 -12.33 -5.84 -1.96
N ASN A 89 -11.96 -6.23 -0.74
CA ASN A 89 -12.85 -6.27 0.41
C ASN A 89 -12.18 -5.68 1.65
N LEU A 90 -12.96 -4.95 2.44
CA LEU A 90 -12.51 -4.33 3.70
C LEU A 90 -12.74 -5.24 4.91
N LYS A 91 -13.39 -6.41 4.76
CA LYS A 91 -13.57 -7.37 5.87
C LYS A 91 -12.21 -7.69 6.51
N GLY A 92 -12.07 -7.22 7.75
CA GLY A 92 -10.82 -6.96 8.47
C GLY A 92 -9.93 -8.14 8.86
N GLU A 93 -10.02 -9.30 8.22
CA GLU A 93 -9.15 -10.44 8.55
C GLU A 93 -7.76 -10.33 7.92
N ARG A 94 -7.64 -9.67 6.75
CA ARG A 94 -6.35 -9.59 6.03
C ARG A 94 -5.51 -8.35 6.38
N LEU A 95 -6.11 -7.28 6.92
CA LEU A 95 -5.38 -6.11 7.40
C LEU A 95 -4.46 -6.43 8.60
N ARG A 96 -4.77 -7.49 9.37
CA ARG A 96 -3.92 -7.97 10.46
C ARG A 96 -2.56 -8.48 9.97
N ARG A 97 -2.47 -9.04 8.75
CA ARG A 97 -1.19 -9.48 8.17
C ARG A 97 -0.32 -8.33 7.68
N ALA A 98 -0.92 -7.16 7.42
CA ALA A 98 -0.21 -5.96 6.97
C ALA A 98 0.16 -5.00 8.11
N GLY A 99 0.09 -5.45 9.37
CA GLY A 99 0.56 -4.67 10.53
C GLY A 99 -0.31 -3.47 10.93
N LEU A 100 -1.48 -3.27 10.31
CA LEU A 100 -2.36 -2.12 10.52
C LEU A 100 -3.52 -2.38 11.50
N GLY A 101 -3.52 -3.51 12.21
CA GLY A 101 -4.47 -3.79 13.29
C GLY A 101 -3.94 -3.32 14.65
N PRO A 102 -4.80 -3.12 15.67
CA PRO A 102 -4.34 -2.91 17.04
C PRO A 102 -3.41 -4.06 17.44
N ARG A 103 -2.21 -3.73 17.94
CA ARG A 103 -1.27 -4.75 18.45
C ARG A 103 -2.01 -5.58 19.50
N PRO A 104 -1.90 -6.92 19.47
CA PRO A 104 -2.43 -7.73 20.57
C PRO A 104 -1.79 -7.23 21.88
N PRO A 105 -2.55 -7.13 22.98
CA PRO A 105 -1.96 -6.83 24.27
C PRO A 105 -0.85 -7.85 24.55
N PRO A 106 0.27 -7.45 25.19
CA PRO A 106 1.37 -8.37 25.47
C PRO A 106 0.82 -9.56 26.26
N SER A 107 0.85 -10.74 25.65
CA SER A 107 0.51 -11.98 26.34
C SER A 107 1.48 -12.15 27.50
N SER A 108 0.95 -12.29 28.73
CA SER A 108 1.68 -12.58 29.98
C SER A 108 2.49 -13.87 29.95
N ARG A 109 3.53 -13.93 29.13
CA ARG A 109 4.60 -14.93 29.19
C ARG A 109 5.92 -14.22 29.45
N SER A 110 6.01 -13.58 30.60
CA SER A 110 7.27 -13.27 31.27
C SER A 110 7.01 -13.22 32.78
N LEU A 111 6.67 -14.38 33.33
CA LEU A 111 6.72 -14.68 34.76
C LEU A 111 6.95 -16.18 34.87
N MET A 112 8.16 -16.57 34.49
CA MET A 112 8.75 -17.85 34.88
C MET A 112 10.26 -17.62 35.00
N VAL A 113 10.61 -16.80 36.00
CA VAL A 113 11.84 -16.90 36.80
C VAL A 113 11.42 -16.56 38.22
#